data_AF-A0A842XEC7-F1
#
_entry.id   AF-A0A842XEC7-F1
#
_cell.length_a   1.000
_cell.length_b   1.000
_cell.length_c   1.000
_cell.angle_alpha   90.00
_cell.angle_beta   90.00
_cell.angle_gamma   90.00
#
_symmetry.space_group_name_H-M   'P 1'
#
loop_
_entity.id
_entity.type
_entity.pdbx_description
1 polymer ?
#
loop_
_entity_poly.entity_id
_entity_poly.type
_entity_poly.pdbx_seq_one_letter_code
_entity_poly.pdbx_strand_id
1 'polypeptide(L)'
;MKEVKLRRPLLSVNRAAWSLAKKLCDQAEEFGVAVKETKSGATLIDAGIEAKGGLLAGRIITEICLGGYGKANIFYKQYDDLEIPSIFVYTDHPAIATLGSQFAGWQIKVGGYTAIVSGPARALALKPRELYERIQYSDTSDVAVLVFETAKEPPEEVIKQISDECKV
;
A
#
# COMPACT_ATOMS: atom_id res chain seq x y z
N MET A 1 -15.32 29.72 -27.84
CA MET A 1 -15.91 28.69 -26.95
C MET A 1 -14.88 28.39 -25.87
N LYS A 2 -15.22 28.57 -24.58
CA LYS A 2 -14.32 28.22 -23.47
C LYS A 2 -14.35 26.68 -23.35
N GLU A 3 -13.19 26.03 -23.46
CA GLU A 3 -13.07 24.61 -23.15
C GLU A 3 -13.52 24.39 -21.70
N VAL A 4 -14.61 23.63 -21.54
CA VAL A 4 -15.00 23.11 -20.23
C VAL A 4 -13.99 22.04 -19.86
N LYS A 5 -12.95 22.40 -19.10
CA LYS A 5 -12.11 21.41 -18.42
C LYS A 5 -13.00 20.65 -17.43
N LEU A 6 -13.47 19.48 -17.83
CA LEU A 6 -14.07 18.51 -16.92
C LEU A 6 -13.07 18.26 -15.79
N ARG A 7 -13.33 18.84 -14.60
CA ARG A 7 -12.60 18.50 -13.38
C ARG A 7 -12.98 17.06 -13.04
N ARG A 8 -12.17 16.09 -13.48
CA ARG A 8 -12.28 14.72 -12.99
C ARG A 8 -11.97 14.74 -11.49
N PRO A 9 -12.77 14.06 -10.63
CA PRO A 9 -12.38 13.83 -9.25
C PRO A 9 -10.99 13.19 -9.23
N LEU A 10 -10.08 13.71 -8.41
CA LEU A 10 -8.77 13.11 -8.27
C LEU A 10 -8.93 11.78 -7.51
N LEU A 11 -8.36 10.70 -8.03
CA LEU A 11 -8.36 9.41 -7.36
C LEU A 11 -7.62 9.52 -6.03
N SER A 12 -8.21 9.05 -4.93
CA SER A 12 -7.50 8.89 -3.66
C SER A 12 -7.06 7.45 -3.49
N VAL A 13 -5.74 7.21 -3.58
CA VAL A 13 -5.16 5.88 -3.38
C VAL A 13 -5.21 5.44 -1.93
N ASN A 14 -5.11 6.37 -0.98
CA ASN A 14 -5.17 6.07 0.45
C ASN A 14 -6.58 5.69 0.89
N ARG A 15 -7.62 6.42 0.46
CA ARG A 15 -9.01 6.07 0.80
C ARG A 15 -9.44 4.73 0.22
N ALA A 16 -9.05 4.43 -1.01
CA ALA A 16 -9.36 3.15 -1.65
C ALA A 16 -8.60 2.00 -0.97
N ALA A 17 -7.31 2.14 -0.73
CA ALA A 17 -6.51 1.15 -0.01
C ALA A 17 -6.96 0.97 1.44
N TRP A 18 -7.43 2.03 2.12
CA TRP A 18 -7.96 1.96 3.48
C TRP A 18 -9.15 1.00 3.57
N SER A 19 -10.03 0.99 2.56
CA SER A 19 -11.16 0.05 2.52
C SER A 19 -10.69 -1.41 2.44
N LEU A 20 -9.58 -1.67 1.73
CA LEU A 20 -8.97 -2.99 1.64
C LEU A 20 -8.23 -3.38 2.93
N ALA A 21 -7.51 -2.44 3.55
CA ALA A 21 -6.85 -2.65 4.84
C ALA A 21 -7.88 -2.95 5.93
N LYS A 22 -8.99 -2.20 5.96
CA LYS A 22 -10.10 -2.48 6.87
C LYS A 22 -10.68 -3.88 6.66
N LYS A 23 -10.81 -4.34 5.42
CA LYS A 23 -11.23 -5.71 5.13
C LYS A 23 -10.28 -6.75 5.74
N LEU A 24 -8.95 -6.54 5.67
CA LEU A 24 -7.98 -7.40 6.34
C LEU A 24 -8.19 -7.39 7.86
N CYS A 25 -8.48 -6.22 8.45
CA CYS A 25 -8.75 -6.12 9.88
C CYS A 25 -10.02 -6.86 10.30
N ASP A 26 -11.12 -6.58 9.60
CA ASP A 26 -12.45 -7.11 9.92
C ASP A 26 -12.53 -8.64 9.73
N GLN A 27 -11.65 -9.20 8.89
CA GLN A 27 -11.60 -10.64 8.58
C GLN A 27 -10.23 -11.26 8.88
N ALA A 28 -9.58 -10.81 9.96
CA ALA A 28 -8.19 -11.14 10.27
C ALA A 28 -7.90 -12.66 10.29
N GLU A 29 -8.80 -13.45 10.88
CA GLU A 29 -8.68 -14.92 10.94
C GLU A 29 -8.73 -15.56 9.54
N GLU A 30 -9.66 -15.13 8.67
CA GLU A 30 -9.81 -15.64 7.31
C GLU A 30 -8.55 -15.39 6.46
N PHE A 31 -7.93 -14.21 6.64
CA PHE A 31 -6.72 -13.83 5.94
C PHE A 31 -5.44 -14.35 6.61
N GLY A 32 -5.53 -14.92 7.81
CA GLY A 32 -4.37 -15.38 8.59
C GLY A 32 -3.44 -14.24 9.04
N VAL A 33 -3.99 -13.04 9.26
CA VAL A 33 -3.26 -11.85 9.71
C VAL A 33 -3.52 -11.58 11.19
N ALA A 34 -2.58 -10.91 11.86
CA ALA A 34 -2.76 -10.43 13.23
C ALA A 34 -2.88 -8.90 13.23
N VAL A 35 -3.81 -8.37 14.02
CA VAL A 35 -4.11 -6.93 14.04
C VAL A 35 -3.94 -6.41 15.45
N LYS A 36 -3.28 -5.25 15.58
CA LYS A 36 -3.19 -4.55 16.86
C LYS A 36 -3.14 -3.04 16.67
N GLU A 37 -3.51 -2.32 17.71
CA GLU A 37 -3.38 -0.88 17.79
C GLU A 37 -2.09 -0.51 18.53
N THR A 38 -1.40 0.51 18.04
CA THR A 38 -0.20 1.05 18.67
C THR A 38 -0.57 2.08 19.74
N LYS A 39 0.41 2.53 20.54
CA LYS A 39 0.16 3.59 21.54
C LYS A 39 -0.16 4.93 20.89
N SER A 40 0.30 5.13 19.65
CA SER A 40 0.00 6.30 18.80
C SER A 40 -1.35 6.22 18.09
N GLY A 41 -2.13 5.14 18.26
CA GLY A 41 -3.43 4.96 17.62
C GLY A 41 -3.36 4.45 16.17
N ALA A 42 -2.17 4.07 15.69
CA ALA A 42 -2.03 3.44 14.38
C ALA A 42 -2.45 1.98 14.44
N THR A 43 -3.01 1.47 13.34
CA THR A 43 -3.31 0.03 13.20
C THR A 43 -2.14 -0.67 12.52
N LEU A 44 -1.59 -1.68 13.17
CA LEU A 44 -0.61 -2.60 12.57
C LEU A 44 -1.31 -3.90 12.18
N ILE A 45 -1.11 -4.29 10.93
CA ILE A 45 -1.57 -5.56 10.37
C ILE A 45 -0.31 -6.38 10.07
N ASP A 46 -0.02 -7.35 10.93
CA ASP A 46 1.03 -8.33 10.69
C ASP A 46 0.50 -9.42 9.74
N ALA A 47 1.16 -9.58 8.60
CA ALA A 47 0.82 -10.55 7.57
C ALA A 47 1.98 -11.52 7.27
N GLY A 48 3.01 -11.60 8.12
CA GLY A 48 4.14 -12.51 7.87
C GLY A 48 5.33 -12.46 8.83
N ILE A 49 5.29 -11.67 9.92
CA ILE A 49 6.32 -11.67 10.97
C ILE A 49 6.03 -12.81 11.94
N GLU A 50 4.95 -12.70 12.71
CA GLU A 50 4.45 -13.74 13.61
C GLU A 50 3.18 -14.38 13.04
N ALA A 51 2.37 -13.60 12.32
CA ALA A 51 1.20 -14.08 11.62
C ALA A 51 1.58 -15.01 10.46
N LYS A 52 0.78 -16.06 10.24
CA LYS A 52 1.01 -17.03 9.17
C LYS A 52 0.89 -16.40 7.77
N GLY A 53 -0.01 -15.44 7.61
CA GLY A 53 -0.39 -14.88 6.32
C GLY A 53 -0.99 -15.93 5.37
N GLY A 54 -0.88 -15.68 4.07
CA GLY A 54 -1.31 -16.62 3.04
C GLY A 54 -1.59 -15.95 1.69
N LEU A 55 -2.00 -16.75 0.70
CA LEU A 55 -2.28 -16.29 -0.65
C LEU A 55 -3.38 -15.22 -0.69
N LEU A 56 -4.44 -15.36 0.12
CA LEU A 56 -5.54 -14.39 0.17
C LEU A 56 -5.08 -13.05 0.75
N ALA A 57 -4.25 -13.05 1.80
CA ALA A 57 -3.64 -11.85 2.35
C ALA A 57 -2.70 -11.20 1.34
N GLY A 58 -1.82 -11.97 0.71
CA GLY A 58 -0.89 -11.49 -0.31
C GLY A 58 -1.60 -10.86 -1.51
N ARG A 59 -2.74 -11.42 -1.94
CA ARG A 59 -3.59 -10.83 -2.98
C ARG A 59 -4.10 -9.44 -2.56
N ILE A 60 -4.70 -9.31 -1.37
CA ILE A 60 -5.23 -8.02 -0.92
C ILE A 60 -4.11 -7.01 -0.67
N ILE A 61 -2.98 -7.42 -0.10
CA ILE A 61 -1.80 -6.56 0.08
C ILE A 61 -1.29 -6.05 -1.26
N THR A 62 -1.30 -6.88 -2.32
CA THR A 62 -0.95 -6.44 -3.68
C THR A 62 -1.91 -5.34 -4.17
N GLU A 63 -3.21 -5.49 -3.96
CA GLU A 63 -4.20 -4.46 -4.33
C GLU A 63 -4.07 -3.18 -3.47
N ILE A 64 -3.70 -3.30 -2.19
CA ILE A 64 -3.36 -2.17 -1.31
C ILE A 64 -2.13 -1.44 -1.85
N CYS A 65 -1.06 -2.15 -2.21
CA CYS A 65 0.12 -1.56 -2.82
C CYS A 65 -0.24 -0.81 -4.11
N LEU A 66 -1.16 -1.34 -4.92
CA LEU A 66 -1.68 -0.68 -6.13
C LEU A 66 -2.69 0.46 -5.84
N GLY A 67 -2.82 0.87 -4.58
CA GLY A 67 -3.66 2.00 -4.16
C GLY A 67 -5.15 1.73 -4.31
N GLY A 68 -5.58 0.47 -4.36
CA GLY A 68 -6.97 0.07 -4.61
C GLY A 68 -7.43 0.22 -6.07
N TYR A 69 -6.57 0.70 -6.97
CA TYR A 69 -6.85 0.86 -8.41
C TYR A 69 -6.18 -0.20 -9.29
N GLY A 70 -5.63 -1.24 -8.66
CA GLY A 70 -5.21 -2.45 -9.33
C GLY A 70 -6.01 -3.66 -8.84
N LYS A 71 -6.12 -4.66 -9.68
CA LYS A 71 -6.74 -5.95 -9.35
C LYS A 71 -5.73 -7.07 -9.47
N ALA A 72 -5.83 -8.04 -8.57
CA ALA A 72 -4.93 -9.19 -8.51
C ALA A 72 -5.73 -10.49 -8.43
N ASN A 73 -5.42 -11.44 -9.32
CA ASN A 73 -5.99 -12.78 -9.31
C ASN A 73 -4.88 -13.81 -9.18
N ILE A 74 -5.03 -14.75 -8.26
CA ILE A 74 -4.10 -15.88 -8.10
C ILE A 74 -4.68 -17.07 -8.87
N PHE A 75 -3.84 -17.69 -9.69
CA PHE A 75 -4.20 -18.85 -10.50
C PHE A 75 -2.97 -19.75 -10.65
N TYR A 76 -3.15 -20.99 -11.08
CA TYR A 76 -2.03 -21.86 -11.43
C TYR A 76 -1.73 -21.73 -12.91
N LYS A 77 -0.44 -21.62 -13.25
CA LYS A 77 0.00 -21.54 -14.64
C LYS A 77 1.04 -22.62 -14.90
N GLN A 78 0.87 -23.30 -16.04
CA GLN A 78 1.85 -24.23 -16.56
C GLN A 78 3.00 -23.46 -17.23
N TYR A 79 4.22 -23.77 -16.82
CA TYR A 79 5.48 -23.35 -17.42
C TYR A 79 6.27 -24.62 -17.73
N ASP A 80 6.29 -25.02 -19.01
CA ASP A 80 6.85 -26.31 -19.45
C ASP A 80 6.27 -27.50 -18.68
N ASP A 81 7.05 -28.17 -17.84
CA ASP A 81 6.67 -29.31 -17.01
C ASP A 81 6.26 -28.92 -15.57
N LEU A 82 6.31 -27.63 -15.21
CA LEU A 82 5.99 -27.14 -13.88
C LEU A 82 4.65 -26.39 -13.83
N GLU A 83 3.79 -26.75 -12.88
CA GLU A 83 2.59 -25.97 -12.53
C GLU A 83 2.84 -25.15 -11.26
N ILE A 84 2.78 -23.82 -11.37
CA ILE A 84 3.19 -22.91 -10.28
C ILE A 84 2.09 -21.88 -10.00
N PRO A 85 1.80 -21.57 -8.72
CA PRO A 85 1.00 -20.41 -8.36
C PRO A 85 1.53 -19.14 -9.00
N SER A 86 0.65 -18.43 -9.70
CA SER A 86 0.94 -17.22 -10.46
C SER A 86 -0.07 -16.14 -10.14
N ILE A 87 0.31 -14.88 -10.39
CA ILE A 87 -0.54 -13.72 -10.18
C ILE A 87 -0.78 -12.99 -11.49
N PHE A 88 -2.05 -12.68 -11.77
CA PHE A 88 -2.46 -11.83 -12.87
C PHE A 88 -2.88 -10.47 -12.32
N VAL A 89 -2.20 -9.41 -12.76
CA VAL A 89 -2.41 -8.04 -12.27
C VAL A 89 -2.76 -7.13 -13.43
N TYR A 90 -3.78 -6.30 -13.25
CA TYR A 90 -4.18 -5.29 -14.23
C TYR A 90 -4.68 -4.00 -13.55
N THR A 91 -4.58 -2.88 -14.27
CA THR A 91 -5.00 -1.55 -13.81
C THR A 91 -5.25 -0.63 -15.00
N ASP A 92 -6.27 0.22 -14.90
CA ASP A 92 -6.54 1.31 -15.85
C ASP A 92 -5.82 2.61 -15.48
N HIS A 93 -5.04 2.60 -14.39
CA HIS A 93 -4.32 3.75 -13.84
C HIS A 93 -2.84 3.45 -13.63
N PRO A 94 -2.10 3.00 -14.66
CA PRO A 94 -0.76 2.43 -14.50
C PRO A 94 0.21 3.35 -13.75
N ALA A 95 0.33 4.63 -14.14
CA ALA A 95 1.26 5.55 -13.48
C ALA A 95 0.91 5.79 -11.99
N ILE A 96 -0.38 5.93 -11.66
CA ILE A 96 -0.82 6.17 -10.28
C ILE A 96 -0.67 4.89 -9.44
N ALA A 97 -1.16 3.76 -9.94
CA ALA A 97 -1.17 2.50 -9.21
C ALA A 97 0.25 1.95 -9.02
N THR A 98 1.08 1.94 -10.06
CA THR A 98 2.42 1.31 -9.99
C THR A 98 3.48 2.27 -9.45
N LEU A 99 3.55 3.52 -9.94
CA LEU A 99 4.59 4.47 -9.52
C LEU A 99 4.14 5.31 -8.31
N GLY A 100 2.91 5.81 -8.36
CA GLY A 100 2.34 6.67 -7.32
C GLY A 100 2.02 5.94 -6.01
N SER A 101 1.87 4.61 -6.06
CA SER A 101 1.53 3.78 -4.90
C SER A 101 2.48 2.59 -4.75
N GLN A 102 2.44 1.60 -5.65
CA GLN A 102 3.09 0.28 -5.44
C GLN A 102 4.60 0.35 -5.30
N PHE A 103 5.25 1.25 -6.04
CA PHE A 103 6.70 1.36 -6.08
C PHE A 103 7.29 1.54 -4.67
N ALA A 104 8.33 0.75 -4.38
CA ALA A 104 9.04 0.74 -3.09
C ALA A 104 10.02 1.91 -3.01
N GLY A 105 9.49 3.13 -3.09
CA GLY A 105 10.27 4.35 -3.32
C GLY A 105 10.59 5.17 -2.08
N TRP A 106 10.17 4.75 -0.89
CA TRP A 106 10.40 5.48 0.34
C TRP A 106 11.25 4.63 1.29
N GLN A 107 12.48 5.08 1.52
CA GLN A 107 13.38 4.47 2.48
C GLN A 107 13.22 5.17 3.84
N ILE A 108 12.92 4.40 4.88
CA ILE A 108 12.81 4.86 6.25
C ILE A 108 14.05 4.44 7.01
N LYS A 109 14.63 5.39 7.75
CA LYS A 109 15.77 5.15 8.65
C LYS A 109 15.62 5.99 9.91
N VAL A 110 15.32 5.33 11.03
CA VAL A 110 15.14 5.96 12.35
C VAL A 110 15.86 5.13 13.39
N GLY A 111 16.83 5.74 14.06
CA GLY A 111 17.73 5.02 14.97
C GLY A 111 18.38 3.82 14.27
N GLY A 112 18.17 2.62 14.83
CA GLY A 112 18.63 1.35 14.28
C GLY A 112 17.64 0.65 13.33
N TYR A 113 16.44 1.21 13.11
CA TYR A 113 15.42 0.63 12.23
C TYR A 113 15.60 1.13 10.80
N THR A 114 15.56 0.21 9.83
CA THR A 114 15.57 0.54 8.41
C THR A 114 14.57 -0.34 7.68
N ALA A 115 13.76 0.27 6.82
CA ALA A 115 12.82 -0.44 5.96
C ALA A 115 12.65 0.30 4.64
N ILE A 116 12.29 -0.44 3.59
CA ILE A 116 11.77 0.12 2.36
C ILE A 116 10.25 -0.04 2.43
N VAL A 117 9.55 1.06 2.18
CA VAL A 117 8.09 1.10 2.22
C VAL A 117 7.51 1.40 0.85
N SER A 118 6.44 0.66 0.56
CA SER A 118 5.58 0.82 -0.60
C SER A 118 4.21 1.31 -0.18
N GLY A 119 3.40 1.67 -1.17
CA GLY A 119 1.97 1.91 -0.98
C GLY A 119 1.58 3.38 -0.99
N PRO A 120 0.28 3.63 -0.78
CA PRO A 120 -0.38 4.85 -1.19
C PRO A 120 0.00 6.08 -0.35
N ALA A 121 0.46 5.93 0.89
CA ALA A 121 0.86 7.09 1.71
C ALA A 121 2.06 7.85 1.12
N ARG A 122 2.86 7.20 0.27
CA ARG A 122 3.92 7.87 -0.50
C ARG A 122 3.37 9.05 -1.32
N ALA A 123 2.11 8.99 -1.75
CA ALA A 123 1.43 10.06 -2.49
C ALA A 123 0.98 11.23 -1.61
N LEU A 124 0.95 11.06 -0.28
CA LEU A 124 0.77 12.15 0.69
C LEU A 124 2.11 12.79 1.03
N ALA A 125 3.11 11.97 1.37
CA ALA A 125 4.45 12.42 1.75
C ALA A 125 5.34 12.84 0.55
N LEU A 126 4.87 12.59 -0.67
CA LEU A 126 5.56 12.85 -1.94
C LEU A 126 6.96 12.21 -1.98
N LYS A 127 7.05 10.89 -1.80
CA LYS A 127 8.32 10.15 -1.72
C LYS A 127 8.56 9.20 -2.89
N PRO A 128 9.53 9.44 -3.79
CA PRO A 128 10.32 10.67 -3.95
C PRO A 128 9.52 11.75 -4.69
N ARG A 129 9.79 13.03 -4.40
CA ARG A 129 9.01 14.16 -4.90
C ARG A 129 9.00 14.27 -6.42
N GLU A 130 10.16 14.08 -7.05
CA GLU A 130 10.32 14.17 -8.51
C GLU A 130 9.42 13.18 -9.26
N LEU A 131 9.15 12.00 -8.68
CA LEU A 131 8.25 11.02 -9.28
C LEU A 131 6.83 11.58 -9.38
N TYR A 132 6.32 12.18 -8.30
CA TYR A 132 4.98 12.74 -8.23
C TYR A 132 4.81 13.96 -9.14
N GLU A 133 5.86 14.77 -9.29
CA GLU A 133 5.91 15.86 -10.27
C GLU A 133 5.81 15.33 -11.71
N ARG A 134 6.53 14.24 -12.03
CA ARG A 134 6.50 13.60 -13.36
C ARG A 134 5.16 12.97 -13.71
N ILE A 135 4.53 12.27 -12.75
CA ILE A 135 3.22 11.62 -12.98
C ILE A 135 2.04 12.57 -12.75
N GLN A 136 2.31 13.83 -12.37
CA GLN A 136 1.32 14.88 -12.11
C GLN A 136 0.22 14.42 -11.13
N TYR A 137 0.63 13.75 -10.06
CA TYR A 137 -0.26 13.16 -9.07
C TYR A 137 0.21 13.46 -7.65
N SER A 138 -0.75 13.70 -6.76
CA SER A 138 -0.56 13.73 -5.30
C SER A 138 -1.91 13.36 -4.70
N ASP A 139 -1.92 12.63 -3.60
CA ASP A 139 -3.17 12.29 -2.93
C ASP A 139 -3.57 13.42 -1.94
N THR A 140 -4.84 13.44 -1.56
CA THR A 140 -5.35 14.26 -0.46
C THR A 140 -6.30 13.38 0.33
N SER A 141 -5.90 13.03 1.55
CA SER A 141 -6.59 12.06 2.40
C SER A 141 -6.27 12.36 3.87
N ASP A 142 -7.22 12.05 4.74
CA ASP A 142 -7.13 12.06 6.20
C ASP A 142 -6.69 10.70 6.78
N VAL A 143 -6.44 9.72 5.90
CA VAL A 143 -5.87 8.42 6.24
C VAL A 143 -4.64 8.15 5.39
N ALA A 144 -3.66 7.45 5.96
CA ALA A 144 -2.46 6.99 5.28
C ALA A 144 -2.34 5.46 5.39
N VAL A 145 -2.06 4.78 4.28
CA VAL A 145 -1.83 3.33 4.24
C VAL A 145 -0.45 3.04 3.64
N LEU A 146 0.34 2.19 4.30
CA LEU A 146 1.68 1.79 3.87
C LEU A 146 1.85 0.29 4.02
N VAL A 147 2.74 -0.27 3.21
CA VAL A 147 3.17 -1.66 3.29
C VAL A 147 4.68 -1.68 3.52
N PHE A 148 5.09 -2.37 4.57
CA PHE A 148 6.49 -2.54 4.95
C PHE A 148 6.94 -3.93 4.55
N GLU A 149 8.04 -4.01 3.81
CA GLU A 149 8.78 -5.26 3.65
C GLU A 149 9.87 -5.30 4.74
N THR A 150 9.60 -6.01 5.83
CA THR A 150 10.43 -6.01 7.04
C THR A 150 10.31 -7.31 7.82
N ALA A 151 11.35 -7.66 8.57
CA ALA A 151 11.36 -8.77 9.52
C ALA A 151 11.01 -8.34 10.96
N LYS A 152 10.79 -7.04 11.20
CA LYS A 152 10.51 -6.47 12.52
C LYS A 152 9.46 -5.38 12.41
N GLU A 153 8.62 -5.29 13.42
CA GLU A 153 7.63 -4.21 13.51
C GLU A 153 8.30 -2.83 13.55
N PRO A 154 7.68 -1.81 12.93
CA PRO A 154 8.18 -0.45 13.03
C PRO A 154 8.02 0.07 14.47
N PRO A 155 9.07 0.67 15.06
CA PRO A 155 8.95 1.31 16.37
C PRO A 155 8.06 2.56 16.30
N GLU A 156 7.53 2.98 17.45
CA GLU A 156 6.64 4.15 17.56
C GLU A 156 7.22 5.43 16.94
N GLU A 157 8.53 5.63 17.04
CA GLU A 157 9.22 6.78 16.44
C GLU A 157 9.09 6.79 14.91
N VAL A 158 9.13 5.62 14.27
CA VAL A 158 8.92 5.47 12.83
C VAL A 158 7.47 5.77 12.46
N ILE A 159 6.51 5.25 13.23
CA ILE A 159 5.08 5.48 13.00
C ILE A 159 4.77 6.97 13.09
N LYS A 160 5.28 7.64 14.13
CA LYS A 160 5.13 9.08 14.31
C LYS A 160 5.73 9.88 13.16
N GLN A 161 6.96 9.56 12.74
CA GLN A 161 7.61 10.24 11.61
C GLN A 161 6.76 10.12 10.33
N ILE A 162 6.23 8.92 10.05
CA ILE A 162 5.38 8.71 8.87
C ILE A 162 4.11 9.55 8.96
N SER A 163 3.44 9.56 10.12
CA SER A 163 2.24 10.37 10.36
C SER A 163 2.52 11.85 10.08
N ASP A 164 3.61 12.38 10.65
CA ASP A 164 4.03 13.77 10.47
C ASP A 164 4.32 14.09 8.99
N GLU A 165 5.01 13.19 8.28
CA GLU A 165 5.33 13.36 6.85
C GLU A 165 4.09 13.25 5.94
N CYS A 166 3.12 12.42 6.31
CA CYS A 166 1.84 12.27 5.60
C CYS A 166 0.79 13.30 6.03
N LYS A 167 1.01 14.03 7.13
CA LYS A 167 0.09 15.01 7.73
C LYS A 167 -1.26 14.41 8.13
N VAL A 168 -1.23 13.22 8.74
CA VAL A 168 -2.39 12.52 9.30
C VAL A 168 -2.20 12.28 10.79
#